data_AF-A0A166UGR2-F1
#
_entry.id   AF-A0A166UGR2-F1
#
_cell.length_a   1.000
_cell.length_b   1.000
_cell.length_c   1.000
_cell.angle_alpha   90.00
_cell.angle_beta   90.00
_cell.angle_gamma   90.00
#
_symmetry.space_group_name_H-M   'P 1'
#
loop_
_entity.id
_entity.type
_entity.pdbx_description
1 polymer ?
#
loop_
_entity_poly.entity_id
_entity_poly.type
_entity_poly.pdbx_seq_one_letter_code
_entity_poly.pdbx_strand_id
1 'polypeptide(L)'
;MPHMRTFMTIVDVVKYLQNNPSVKSLHAYVHGAGDPITSDRLEHRNLADLLIRSVTPEIVGRLLDALRLPALRTLEISFYGSWPIAGIRSIAAPYEASLRSLKMWGNVPVQSEEILALAHDMPHLTLLWAYSGTQDLVNRDINRLMMTREIANQR
;
A
#
# COMPACT_ATOMS: atom_id res chain seq x y z
N MET A 1 -28.55 9.69 5.23
CA MET A 1 -28.38 8.41 5.97
C MET A 1 -26.97 8.40 6.53
N PRO A 2 -26.74 8.08 7.81
CA PRO A 2 -25.37 7.98 8.31
C PRO A 2 -24.74 6.72 7.71
N HIS A 3 -23.63 6.87 6.99
CA HIS A 3 -22.83 5.76 6.52
C HIS A 3 -22.27 5.02 7.75
N MET A 4 -22.86 3.90 8.14
CA MET A 4 -22.21 3.00 9.10
C MET A 4 -20.91 2.51 8.45
N ARG A 5 -19.78 2.99 8.96
CA ARG A 5 -18.47 2.40 8.65
C ARG A 5 -18.41 1.06 9.38
N THR A 6 -18.80 -0.01 8.71
CA THR A 6 -18.62 -1.35 9.26
C THR A 6 -17.14 -1.68 9.21
N PHE A 7 -16.50 -1.75 10.36
CA PHE A 7 -15.12 -2.21 10.48
C PHE A 7 -15.07 -3.73 10.23
N MET A 8 -14.03 -4.19 9.54
CA MET A 8 -13.83 -5.61 9.19
C MET A 8 -12.54 -6.13 9.82
N THR A 9 -12.54 -7.37 10.29
CA THR A 9 -11.28 -8.07 10.65
C THR A 9 -10.54 -8.51 9.39
N ILE A 10 -9.28 -8.94 9.51
CA ILE A 10 -8.55 -9.51 8.37
C ILE A 10 -9.28 -10.73 7.81
N VAL A 11 -9.82 -11.59 8.69
CA VAL A 11 -10.59 -12.78 8.31
C VAL A 11 -11.81 -12.42 7.47
N ASP A 12 -12.53 -11.35 7.84
CA ASP A 12 -13.70 -10.89 7.09
C ASP A 12 -13.31 -10.41 5.69
N VAL A 13 -12.18 -9.71 5.56
CA VAL A 13 -11.67 -9.27 4.25
C VAL A 13 -11.32 -10.47 3.37
N VAL A 14 -10.63 -11.47 3.91
CA VAL A 14 -10.25 -12.69 3.17
C VAL A 14 -11.50 -13.45 2.73
N LYS A 15 -12.45 -13.70 3.63
CA LYS A 15 -13.73 -14.36 3.30
C LYS A 15 -14.53 -13.59 2.27
N TYR A 16 -14.56 -12.26 2.37
CA TYR A 16 -15.24 -11.41 1.39
C TYR A 16 -14.63 -11.59 0.00
N LEU A 17 -13.30 -11.49 -0.13
CA LEU A 17 -12.61 -11.65 -1.41
C LEU A 17 -12.77 -13.07 -1.97
N GLN A 18 -12.72 -14.09 -1.12
CA GLN A 18 -12.93 -15.48 -1.53
C GLN A 18 -14.34 -15.70 -2.14
N ASN A 19 -15.37 -15.10 -1.54
CA ASN A 19 -16.75 -15.20 -2.01
C ASN A 19 -17.08 -14.28 -3.19
N ASN A 20 -16.21 -13.31 -3.50
CA ASN A 20 -16.44 -12.30 -4.52
C ASN A 20 -15.27 -12.20 -5.52
N PRO A 21 -14.97 -13.29 -6.28
CA PRO A 21 -13.77 -13.37 -7.13
C PRO A 21 -13.75 -12.36 -8.28
N SER A 22 -14.87 -11.73 -8.61
CA SER A 22 -14.99 -10.71 -9.66
C SER A 22 -14.66 -9.29 -9.18
N VAL A 23 -14.44 -9.08 -7.88
CA VAL A 23 -14.15 -7.77 -7.30
C VAL A 23 -12.84 -7.23 -7.86
N LYS A 24 -12.88 -6.00 -8.38
CA LYS A 24 -11.71 -5.30 -8.92
C LYS A 24 -11.15 -4.24 -7.98
N SER A 25 -12.00 -3.70 -7.11
CA SER A 25 -11.64 -2.67 -6.16
C SER A 25 -12.24 -2.99 -4.80
N LEU A 26 -11.43 -2.91 -3.75
CA LEU A 26 -11.86 -3.07 -2.37
C LEU A 26 -11.41 -1.86 -1.55
N HIS A 27 -12.37 -1.23 -0.90
CA HIS A 27 -12.11 -0.23 0.14
C HIS A 27 -12.55 -0.80 1.49
N ALA A 28 -11.59 -1.11 2.35
CA ALA A 28 -11.83 -1.76 3.64
C ALA A 28 -11.32 -0.90 4.80
N TYR A 29 -12.15 -0.79 5.84
CA TYR A 29 -11.76 -0.27 7.15
C TYR A 29 -11.40 -1.46 8.02
N VAL A 30 -10.11 -1.78 8.11
CA VAL A 30 -9.66 -3.02 8.74
C VAL A 30 -9.28 -2.72 10.18
N HIS A 31 -9.77 -3.53 11.11
CA HIS A 31 -9.43 -3.40 12.53
C HIS A 31 -9.02 -4.76 13.10
N GLY A 32 -7.99 -4.75 13.95
CA GLY A 32 -7.46 -5.94 14.59
C GLY A 32 -6.93 -6.99 13.60
N ALA A 33 -6.29 -8.02 14.13
CA ALA A 33 -5.91 -9.19 13.34
C ALA A 33 -7.09 -10.17 13.15
N GLY A 34 -8.06 -10.17 14.08
CA GLY A 34 -8.99 -11.29 14.25
C GLY A 34 -8.28 -12.54 14.78
N ASP A 35 -8.96 -13.68 14.71
CA ASP A 35 -8.35 -15.00 14.98
C ASP A 35 -7.17 -15.26 14.01
N PRO A 36 -6.18 -16.08 14.41
CA PRO A 36 -5.04 -16.40 13.54
C PRO A 36 -5.51 -16.98 12.21
N ILE A 37 -4.96 -16.42 11.12
CA ILE A 37 -5.19 -16.91 9.76
C ILE A 37 -4.41 -18.21 9.63
N THR A 38 -5.09 -19.34 9.76
CA THR A 38 -4.50 -20.68 9.67
C THR A 38 -4.50 -21.24 8.25
N SER A 39 -5.09 -20.52 7.28
CA SER A 39 -5.22 -20.99 5.90
C SER A 39 -4.05 -20.56 5.02
N ASP A 40 -3.86 -21.30 3.94
CA ASP A 40 -3.03 -20.90 2.80
C ASP A 40 -3.40 -19.50 2.31
N ARG A 41 -2.42 -18.77 1.76
CA ARG A 41 -2.59 -17.42 1.21
C ARG A 41 -3.69 -17.42 0.14
N LEU A 42 -4.68 -16.56 0.26
CA LEU A 42 -5.75 -16.42 -0.73
C LEU A 42 -5.20 -15.71 -1.98
N GLU A 43 -5.19 -16.39 -3.12
CA GLU A 43 -4.88 -15.77 -4.41
C GLU A 43 -6.13 -15.13 -5.03
N HIS A 44 -6.13 -13.81 -5.16
CA HIS A 44 -7.23 -13.05 -5.78
C HIS A 44 -6.76 -12.34 -7.06
N ARG A 45 -7.05 -12.95 -8.21
CA ARG A 45 -6.49 -12.55 -9.52
C ARG A 45 -7.04 -11.27 -10.11
N ASN A 46 -8.22 -10.81 -9.67
CA ASN A 46 -8.91 -9.67 -10.30
C ASN A 46 -8.80 -8.37 -9.51
N LEU A 47 -8.31 -8.40 -8.27
CA LEU A 47 -8.27 -7.22 -7.40
C LEU A 47 -7.13 -6.31 -7.85
N ALA A 48 -7.48 -5.19 -8.45
CA ALA A 48 -6.55 -4.21 -8.99
C ALA A 48 -6.34 -3.02 -8.04
N ASP A 49 -7.36 -2.67 -7.24
CA ASP A 49 -7.30 -1.53 -6.34
C ASP A 49 -7.63 -1.94 -4.90
N LEU A 50 -6.70 -1.70 -3.98
CA LEU A 50 -6.87 -1.99 -2.56
C LEU A 50 -6.64 -0.74 -1.73
N LEU A 51 -7.71 -0.24 -1.11
CA LEU A 51 -7.69 0.85 -0.14
C LEU A 51 -7.93 0.27 1.25
N ILE A 52 -6.94 0.36 2.14
CA ILE A 52 -7.02 -0.08 3.53
C ILE A 52 -6.96 1.14 4.43
N ARG A 53 -7.89 1.28 5.38
CA ARG A 53 -7.92 2.40 6.33
C ARG A 53 -7.97 1.95 7.79
N SER A 54 -7.49 2.84 8.67
CA SER A 54 -7.59 2.74 10.14
C SER A 54 -6.85 1.56 10.77
N VAL A 55 -5.66 1.29 10.27
CA VAL A 55 -4.85 0.10 10.62
C VAL A 55 -3.52 0.48 11.29
N THR A 56 -2.90 -0.46 12.00
CA THR A 56 -1.48 -0.39 12.37
C THR A 56 -0.63 -1.05 11.26
N PRO A 57 0.68 -0.74 11.15
CA PRO A 57 1.57 -1.40 10.20
C PRO A 57 1.54 -2.93 10.27
N GLU A 58 1.44 -3.48 11.49
CA GLU A 58 1.36 -4.92 11.73
C GLU A 58 0.09 -5.56 11.10
N ILE A 59 -1.07 -4.91 11.25
CA ILE A 59 -2.33 -5.41 10.68
C ILE A 59 -2.26 -5.41 9.15
N VAL A 60 -1.66 -4.39 8.55
CA VAL A 60 -1.48 -4.32 7.10
C VAL A 60 -0.53 -5.43 6.62
N GLY A 61 0.59 -5.63 7.31
CA GLY A 61 1.51 -6.71 7.01
C GLY A 61 0.80 -8.06 7.02
N ARG A 62 0.07 -8.38 8.10
CA ARG A 62 -0.70 -9.63 8.22
C ARG A 62 -1.77 -9.78 7.14
N LEU A 63 -2.48 -8.71 6.79
CA LEU A 63 -3.49 -8.73 5.72
C LEU A 63 -2.85 -9.03 4.36
N LEU A 64 -1.77 -8.35 4.02
CA LEU A 64 -1.07 -8.57 2.75
C LEU A 64 -0.36 -9.93 2.73
N ASP A 65 0.10 -10.44 3.88
CA ASP A 65 0.62 -11.79 4.00
C ASP A 65 -0.45 -12.86 3.77
N ALA A 66 -1.72 -12.58 4.10
CA ALA A 66 -2.84 -13.48 3.83
C ALA A 66 -3.33 -13.44 2.38
N LEU A 67 -2.89 -12.48 1.57
CA LEU A 67 -3.41 -12.19 0.24
C LEU A 67 -2.32 -12.21 -0.83
N ARG A 68 -2.51 -13.01 -1.88
CA ARG A 68 -1.73 -12.93 -3.12
C ARG A 68 -2.53 -12.20 -4.19
N LEU A 69 -2.10 -10.98 -4.53
CA LEU A 69 -2.85 -10.05 -5.39
C LEU A 69 -2.05 -9.73 -6.68
N PRO A 70 -1.94 -10.69 -7.63
CA PRO A 70 -1.06 -10.52 -8.80
C PRO A 70 -1.49 -9.40 -9.76
N ALA A 71 -2.74 -8.95 -9.69
CA ALA A 71 -3.24 -7.86 -10.51
C ALA A 71 -3.23 -6.50 -9.79
N LEU A 72 -2.68 -6.41 -8.57
CA LEU A 72 -2.72 -5.19 -7.78
C LEU A 72 -1.94 -4.05 -8.45
N ARG A 73 -2.63 -2.96 -8.77
CA ARG A 73 -2.11 -1.74 -9.42
C ARG A 73 -2.10 -0.56 -8.47
N THR A 74 -3.11 -0.46 -7.60
CA THR A 74 -3.24 0.64 -6.64
C THR A 74 -3.26 0.07 -5.23
N LEU A 75 -2.29 0.48 -4.42
CA LEU A 75 -2.29 0.22 -2.98
C LEU A 75 -2.33 1.57 -2.26
N GLU A 76 -3.40 1.79 -1.51
CA GLU A 76 -3.52 2.94 -0.62
C GLU A 76 -3.75 2.45 0.79
N ILE A 77 -2.91 2.92 1.70
CA ILE A 77 -2.94 2.50 3.10
C ILE A 77 -3.03 3.75 3.96
N SER A 78 -4.04 3.80 4.81
CA SER A 78 -4.20 4.81 5.84
C SER A 78 -4.08 4.18 7.22
N PHE A 79 -3.06 4.59 7.96
CA PHE A 79 -2.68 4.00 9.23
C PHE A 79 -2.50 5.07 10.31
N TYR A 80 -2.62 4.64 11.56
CA TYR A 80 -2.28 5.48 12.71
C TYR A 80 -0.85 5.19 13.16
N GLY A 81 -0.09 6.24 13.46
CA GLY A 81 1.28 6.15 13.96
C GLY A 81 2.35 6.31 12.88
N SER A 82 3.56 5.86 13.21
CA SER A 82 4.74 5.97 12.35
C SER A 82 5.09 4.66 11.69
N TRP A 83 5.36 4.70 10.38
CA TRP A 83 5.79 3.53 9.61
C TRP A 83 7.16 3.80 8.97
N PRO A 84 8.20 3.02 9.28
CA PRO A 84 9.50 3.17 8.61
C PRO A 84 9.43 2.82 7.12
N ILE A 85 10.24 3.49 6.29
CA ILE A 85 10.29 3.24 4.83
C ILE A 85 10.59 1.79 4.49
N ALA A 86 11.41 1.11 5.32
CA ALA A 86 11.75 -0.29 5.13
C ALA A 86 10.49 -1.17 5.15
N GLY A 87 9.54 -0.89 6.05
CA GLY A 87 8.28 -1.61 6.09
C GLY A 87 7.39 -1.31 4.88
N ILE A 88 7.39 -0.08 4.36
CA ILE A 88 6.69 0.29 3.12
C ILE A 88 7.26 -0.49 1.92
N ARG A 89 8.58 -0.60 1.85
CA ARG A 89 9.26 -1.39 0.82
C ARG A 89 8.88 -2.86 0.91
N SER A 90 8.92 -3.45 2.11
CA SER A 90 8.59 -4.86 2.32
C SER A 90 7.16 -5.22 1.88
N ILE A 91 6.18 -4.33 2.08
CA ILE A 91 4.79 -4.59 1.64
C ILE A 91 4.59 -4.38 0.14
N ALA A 92 5.41 -3.53 -0.50
CA ALA A 92 5.24 -3.17 -1.91
C ALA A 92 6.04 -4.11 -2.83
N ALA A 93 7.15 -4.67 -2.36
CA ALA A 93 8.01 -5.59 -3.11
C ALA A 93 7.29 -6.80 -3.74
N PRO A 94 6.33 -7.48 -3.06
CA PRO A 94 5.57 -8.57 -3.69
C PRO A 94 4.75 -8.16 -4.92
N TYR A 95 4.51 -6.86 -5.11
CA TYR A 95 3.70 -6.29 -6.17
C TYR A 95 4.52 -5.41 -7.13
N GLU A 96 5.86 -5.42 -7.04
CA GLU A 96 6.74 -4.51 -7.80
C GLU A 96 6.42 -4.48 -9.30
N ALA A 97 6.14 -5.63 -9.91
CA ALA A 97 5.84 -5.74 -11.34
C ALA A 97 4.46 -5.12 -11.73
N SER A 98 3.46 -5.19 -10.85
CA SER A 98 2.08 -4.81 -11.15
C SER A 98 1.67 -3.45 -10.57
N LEU A 99 2.30 -3.02 -9.48
CA LEU A 99 1.94 -1.81 -8.76
C LEU A 99 2.30 -0.57 -9.60
N ARG A 100 1.37 0.39 -9.66
CA ARG A 100 1.49 1.66 -10.39
C ARG A 100 1.27 2.86 -9.50
N SER A 101 0.47 2.70 -8.44
CA SER A 101 0.17 3.74 -7.47
C SER A 101 0.34 3.20 -6.05
N LEU A 102 1.20 3.84 -5.26
CA LEU A 102 1.37 3.59 -3.84
C LEU A 102 1.09 4.88 -3.06
N LYS A 103 0.10 4.84 -2.17
CA LYS A 103 -0.27 5.98 -1.32
C LYS A 103 -0.26 5.58 0.14
N MET A 104 0.49 6.30 0.96
CA MET A 104 0.65 6.02 2.39
C MET A 104 0.21 7.25 3.21
N TRP A 105 -0.94 7.12 3.86
CA TRP A 105 -1.54 8.12 4.74
C TRP A 105 -1.26 7.76 6.20
N GLY A 106 -0.40 8.52 6.85
CA GLY A 106 -0.01 8.30 8.24
C GLY A 106 1.19 9.20 8.54
N ASN A 107 1.69 9.22 9.77
CA ASN A 107 2.88 10.01 10.05
C ASN A 107 4.11 9.20 9.64
N VAL A 108 4.47 9.16 8.36
CA VAL A 108 5.65 8.43 7.91
C VAL A 108 6.88 9.27 8.28
N PRO A 109 7.77 8.85 9.22
CA PRO A 109 8.94 9.63 9.60
C PRO A 109 10.04 9.46 8.55
N VAL A 110 9.77 9.88 7.32
CA VAL A 110 10.64 9.69 6.17
C VAL A 110 11.21 10.99 5.69
N GLN A 111 12.48 10.92 5.30
CA GLN A 111 13.15 11.98 4.58
C GLN A 111 12.91 11.84 3.07
N SER A 112 12.99 12.95 2.34
CA SER A 112 12.78 12.97 0.90
C SER A 112 13.68 11.99 0.14
N GLU A 113 14.90 11.73 0.63
CA GLU A 113 15.87 10.81 0.01
C GLU A 113 15.41 9.35 0.05
N GLU A 114 14.77 8.92 1.14
CA GLU A 114 14.26 7.57 1.30
C GLU A 114 13.08 7.30 0.37
N ILE A 115 12.23 8.31 0.15
CA ILE A 115 11.14 8.27 -0.83
C ILE A 115 11.68 8.20 -2.26
N LEU A 116 12.75 8.93 -2.57
CA LEU A 116 13.42 8.84 -3.87
C LEU A 116 14.07 7.46 -4.09
N ALA A 117 14.68 6.88 -3.05
CA ALA A 117 15.24 5.54 -3.13
C ALA A 117 14.14 4.49 -3.36
N LEU A 118 13.00 4.60 -2.66
CA LEU A 118 11.85 3.72 -2.90
C LEU A 118 11.30 3.86 -4.34
N ALA A 119 11.21 5.08 -4.86
CA ALA A 119 10.77 5.32 -6.23
C ALA A 119 11.75 4.73 -7.27
N HIS A 120 13.05 4.80 -7.01
CA HIS A 120 14.08 4.21 -7.85
C HIS A 120 13.99 2.68 -7.89
N ASP A 121 13.75 2.06 -6.72
CA ASP A 121 13.65 0.61 -6.59
C ASP A 121 12.31 0.04 -7.09
N MET A 122 11.36 0.91 -7.44
CA MET A 122 10.05 0.53 -7.98
C MET A 122 9.80 1.27 -9.30
N PRO A 123 10.54 0.95 -10.38
CA PRO A 123 10.56 1.72 -11.62
C PRO A 123 9.21 1.76 -12.35
N HIS A 124 8.28 0.87 -11.99
CA HIS A 124 6.93 0.85 -12.54
C HIS A 124 5.93 1.74 -11.80
N LEU A 125 6.29 2.28 -10.63
CA LEU A 125 5.44 3.24 -9.93
C LEU A 125 5.34 4.53 -10.74
N THR A 126 4.10 4.89 -11.08
CA THR A 126 3.75 6.17 -11.69
C THR A 126 3.38 7.21 -10.64
N LEU A 127 2.92 6.76 -9.48
CA LEU A 127 2.53 7.61 -8.36
C LEU A 127 3.07 7.01 -7.06
N LEU A 128 3.87 7.81 -6.35
CA LEU A 128 4.25 7.56 -4.96
C LEU A 128 3.85 8.77 -4.13
N TRP A 129 3.00 8.53 -3.13
CA TRP A 129 2.55 9.56 -2.20
C TRP A 129 2.76 9.06 -0.77
N ALA A 130 3.48 9.84 0.02
CA ALA A 130 3.65 9.60 1.44
C ALA A 130 3.42 10.89 2.21
N TYR A 131 2.70 10.80 3.33
CA TYR A 131 2.55 11.91 4.26
C TYR A 131 3.56 11.79 5.39
N SER A 132 4.31 12.86 5.66
CA SER A 132 5.28 12.92 6.76
C SER A 132 4.88 13.98 7.78
N GLY A 133 3.67 13.86 8.35
CA GLY A 133 3.16 14.64 9.49
C GLY A 133 2.90 16.14 9.23
N THR A 134 3.80 16.83 8.55
CA THR A 134 3.74 18.27 8.23
C THR A 134 3.88 18.53 6.74
N GLN A 135 4.25 17.53 5.94
CA GLN A 135 4.49 17.69 4.51
C GLN A 135 3.95 16.52 3.70
N ASP A 136 3.27 16.88 2.63
CA ASP A 136 2.92 15.99 1.53
C ASP A 136 4.19 15.75 0.70
N LEU A 137 4.81 14.58 0.86
CA LEU A 137 5.89 14.12 -0.02
C LEU A 137 5.22 13.49 -1.26
N VAL A 138 4.66 14.37 -2.09
CA VAL A 138 3.96 14.00 -3.32
C VAL A 138 4.98 13.89 -4.44
N ASN A 139 5.20 12.68 -4.94
CA ASN A 139 5.97 12.50 -6.16
C ASN A 139 5.01 12.16 -7.30
N ARG A 140 4.47 13.21 -7.93
CA ARG A 140 3.48 13.11 -9.03
C ARG A 140 4.10 12.66 -10.36
N ASP A 141 5.43 12.65 -10.47
CA ASP A 141 6.10 12.38 -11.74
C ASP A 141 7.54 11.87 -11.51
N ILE A 142 7.65 10.61 -11.05
CA ILE A 142 8.94 9.96 -10.71
C ILE A 142 9.94 10.06 -11.89
N ASN A 143 9.46 9.95 -13.12
CA ASN A 143 10.27 10.04 -14.34
C ASN A 143 10.95 11.41 -14.52
N ARG A 144 10.29 12.49 -14.08
CA ARG A 144 10.84 13.85 -14.19
C ARG A 144 11.96 14.11 -13.18
N LEU A 145 11.88 13.51 -12.00
CA LEU A 145 12.88 13.69 -10.95
C LEU A 145 14.16 12.87 -11.18
N MET A 146 14.05 11.66 -11.75
CA MET A 146 15.22 10.85 -12.10
C MET A 146 16.08 11.56 -13.16
N MET A 147 15.47 12.19 -14.17
CA MET A 147 16.20 12.99 -15.18
C MET A 147 16.94 14.18 -14.59
N THR A 148 16.35 14.91 -13.63
CA THR A 148 17.04 16.04 -12.98
C THR A 148 18.25 15.62 -12.15
N ARG A 149 18.26 14.40 -11.56
CA ARG A 149 19.40 13.89 -10.79
C ARG A 149 20.56 13.47 -11.68
N GLU A 150 20.29 12.81 -12.81
CA GLU A 150 21.34 12.44 -13.77
C GLU A 150 22.05 13.67 -14.35
N ILE A 151 21.31 14.74 -14.63
CA ILE A 151 21.88 16.00 -15.15
C ILE A 151 22.73 16.72 -14.08
N ALA A 152 22.34 16.63 -12.80
CA ALA A 152 23.08 17.24 -11.70
C ALA A 152 24.39 16.50 -11.36
N ASN A 153 24.43 15.17 -11.56
CA ASN A 153 25.62 14.34 -11.30
C ASN A 153 26.59 14.24 -12.49
N GLN A 154 26.23 14.80 -13.66
CA GLN A 154 27.08 14.90 -14.86
C GLN A 154 27.79 16.27 -14.99
N ARG A 155 27.69 17.13 -13.97
CA ARG A 155 28.40 18.41 -13.87
C ARG A 155 29.42 18.37 -12.74
#